data_AF-A0A349SUB3-F1
#
_entry.id   AF-A0A349SUB3-F1
#
_cell.length_a   1.000
_cell.length_b   1.000
_cell.length_c   1.000
_cell.angle_alpha   90.00
_cell.angle_beta   90.00
_cell.angle_gamma   90.00
#
_symmetry.space_group_name_H-M   'P 1'
#
loop_
_entity.id
_entity.type
_entity.pdbx_description
1 polymer ?
#
loop_
_entity_poly.entity_id
_entity_poly.type
_entity_poly.pdbx_seq_one_letter_code
_entity_poly.pdbx_strand_id
1 'polypeptide(L)'
;METQLKRAFDYPFRIFFLSTSIWAMVVMMLWVAVMSGALHYSFPLPALHWHQHEMLYGFVSPAIAGFLLTAVCVWTNTERLHGVRLLLLWLVWLMGRVVMLINPGVPEFVLVSINLVFLPLVLLDAGLRVWKVRQRRQYGLIVLVGLYWVTQIGFLLTD
;
A
#
# COMPACT_ATOMS: atom_id res chain seq x y z
N MET A 1 10.61 -16.08 -18.67
CA MET A 1 9.60 -15.51 -17.74
C MET A 1 10.21 -15.17 -16.37
N GLU A 2 11.01 -16.06 -15.79
CA GLU A 2 11.69 -15.88 -14.50
C GLU A 2 12.54 -14.60 -14.40
N THR A 3 13.22 -14.22 -15.49
CA THR A 3 14.04 -13.00 -15.57
C THR A 3 13.22 -11.72 -15.48
N GLN A 4 11.98 -11.70 -15.98
CA GLN A 4 11.11 -10.52 -15.96
C GLN A 4 10.54 -10.29 -14.55
N LEU A 5 10.15 -11.38 -13.86
CA LEU A 5 9.66 -11.28 -12.48
C LEU A 5 10.76 -10.78 -11.55
N LYS A 6 11.99 -11.31 -11.67
CA LYS A 6 13.15 -10.83 -10.90
C LYS A 6 13.39 -9.32 -11.13
N ARG A 7 13.29 -8.86 -12.38
CA ARG A 7 13.45 -7.43 -12.75
C ARG A 7 12.40 -6.51 -12.15
N ALA A 8 11.18 -7.00 -11.89
CA ALA A 8 10.15 -6.20 -11.23
C ALA A 8 10.54 -5.84 -9.79
N PHE A 9 11.26 -6.75 -9.11
CA PHE A 9 11.73 -6.58 -7.73
C PHE A 9 13.15 -6.00 -7.62
N ASP A 10 13.74 -5.52 -8.71
CA ASP A 10 14.98 -4.78 -8.63
C ASP A 10 14.73 -3.43 -7.94
N TYR A 11 13.73 -2.67 -8.41
CA TYR A 11 13.46 -1.31 -7.93
C TYR A 11 12.07 -1.21 -7.29
N PRO A 12 11.93 -0.54 -6.12
CA PRO A 12 10.63 -0.36 -5.47
C PRO A 12 9.59 0.28 -6.38
N PHE A 13 9.96 1.35 -7.11
CA PHE A 13 9.01 2.03 -8.00
C PHE A 13 8.41 1.10 -9.07
N ARG A 14 9.15 0.10 -9.56
CA ARG A 14 8.69 -0.78 -10.64
C ARG A 14 7.52 -1.62 -10.20
N ILE A 15 7.69 -2.39 -9.13
CA ILE A 15 6.64 -3.26 -8.63
C ILE A 15 5.47 -2.45 -8.07
N PHE A 16 5.75 -1.38 -7.31
CA PHE A 16 4.70 -0.63 -6.65
C PHE A 16 3.85 0.20 -7.61
N PHE A 17 4.44 0.93 -8.58
CA PHE A 17 3.62 1.66 -9.56
C PHE A 17 2.84 0.73 -10.48
N LEU A 18 3.43 -0.42 -10.88
CA LEU A 18 2.71 -1.43 -11.63
C LEU A 18 1.52 -1.96 -10.83
N SER A 19 1.72 -2.24 -9.54
CA SER A 19 0.66 -2.70 -8.64
C SER A 19 -0.41 -1.64 -8.44
N THR A 20 -0.04 -0.36 -8.30
CA THR A 20 -0.98 0.78 -8.24
C THR A 20 -1.89 0.80 -9.47
N SER A 21 -1.33 0.70 -10.68
CA SER A 21 -2.11 0.71 -11.92
C SER A 21 -3.04 -0.49 -12.03
N ILE A 22 -2.54 -1.70 -11.73
CA ILE A 22 -3.35 -2.93 -11.77
C ILE A 22 -4.48 -2.85 -10.74
N TRP A 23 -4.18 -2.42 -9.53
CA TRP A 23 -5.17 -2.31 -8.47
C TRP A 23 -6.27 -1.31 -8.79
N ALA A 24 -5.91 -0.14 -9.33
CA ALA A 24 -6.88 0.85 -9.79
C ALA A 24 -7.85 0.26 -10.82
N MET A 25 -7.34 -0.47 -11.81
CA MET A 25 -8.19 -1.12 -12.81
C MET A 25 -9.14 -2.13 -12.18
N VAL A 26 -8.62 -3.02 -11.32
CA VAL A 26 -9.42 -4.05 -10.65
C VAL A 26 -10.53 -3.43 -9.80
N VAL A 27 -10.20 -2.49 -8.93
CA VAL A 27 -11.17 -1.88 -8.02
C VAL A 27 -12.20 -1.06 -8.79
N MET A 28 -11.80 -0.31 -9.83
CA MET A 28 -12.73 0.48 -10.62
C MET A 28 -13.68 -0.41 -11.45
N MET A 29 -13.16 -1.49 -12.06
CA MET A 29 -14.01 -2.45 -12.76
C MET A 29 -15.03 -3.10 -11.81
N LEU A 30 -14.56 -3.52 -10.63
CA LEU A 30 -15.43 -4.14 -9.63
C LEU A 30 -16.48 -3.16 -9.10
N TRP A 31 -16.07 -1.92 -8.82
CA TRP A 31 -16.97 -0.86 -8.36
C TRP A 31 -18.04 -0.53 -9.40
N VAL A 32 -17.66 -0.35 -10.67
CA VAL A 32 -18.61 -0.08 -11.76
C VAL A 32 -19.58 -1.26 -11.95
N ALA A 33 -19.10 -2.50 -11.91
CA ALA A 33 -19.95 -3.69 -11.99
C ALA A 33 -20.98 -3.77 -10.85
N VAL A 34 -20.58 -3.43 -9.62
CA VAL A 34 -21.50 -3.42 -8.48
C VAL A 34 -22.47 -2.26 -8.55
N MET A 35 -22.03 -1.05 -8.89
CA MET A 35 -22.88 0.14 -8.98
C MET A 35 -23.88 0.09 -10.14
N SER A 36 -23.51 -0.57 -11.25
CA SER A 36 -24.43 -0.80 -12.38
C SER A 36 -25.46 -1.91 -12.11
N GLY A 37 -25.34 -2.65 -11.01
CA GLY A 37 -26.15 -3.83 -10.72
C GLY A 37 -25.78 -5.06 -11.54
N ALA A 38 -24.70 -5.01 -12.34
CA ALA A 38 -24.23 -6.14 -13.13
C ALA A 38 -23.63 -7.26 -12.26
N LEU A 39 -23.17 -6.92 -11.05
CA LEU A 39 -22.61 -7.86 -10.09
C LEU A 39 -23.13 -7.56 -8.68
N HIS A 40 -23.65 -8.59 -8.00
CA HIS A 40 -23.91 -8.52 -6.57
C HIS A 40 -22.74 -9.14 -5.82
N TYR A 41 -22.02 -8.33 -5.04
CA TYR A 41 -20.83 -8.76 -4.31
C TYR A 41 -20.92 -8.35 -2.85
N SER A 42 -20.57 -9.27 -1.94
CA SER A 42 -20.56 -9.01 -0.50
C SER A 42 -19.14 -8.67 -0.05
N PHE A 43 -18.88 -7.37 0.10
CA PHE A 43 -17.61 -6.87 0.59
C PHE A 43 -17.47 -7.04 2.12
N PRO A 44 -16.23 -7.03 2.65
CA PRO A 44 -16.00 -7.02 4.10
C PRO A 44 -16.50 -5.76 4.82
N LEU A 45 -16.61 -4.65 4.08
CA LEU A 45 -17.12 -3.36 4.53
C LEU A 45 -18.39 -3.01 3.73
N PRO A 46 -19.23 -2.07 4.19
CA PRO A 46 -20.27 -1.48 3.35
C PRO A 46 -19.68 -1.04 2.01
N ALA A 47 -20.37 -1.33 0.89
CA ALA A 47 -19.77 -1.24 -0.45
C ALA A 47 -19.11 0.13 -0.74
N LEU A 48 -19.74 1.23 -0.32
CA LEU A 48 -19.18 2.56 -0.47
C LEU A 48 -17.90 2.76 0.34
N HIS A 49 -17.87 2.31 1.60
CA HIS A 49 -16.71 2.40 2.48
C HIS A 49 -15.57 1.51 1.97
N TRP A 50 -15.89 0.31 1.47
CA TRP A 50 -14.92 -0.55 0.80
C TRP A 50 -14.25 0.18 -0.37
N HIS A 51 -15.04 0.80 -1.25
CA HIS A 51 -14.50 1.52 -2.41
C HIS A 51 -13.63 2.71 -1.99
N GLN A 52 -14.08 3.50 -1.01
CA GLN A 52 -13.32 4.60 -0.44
C GLN A 52 -11.99 4.10 0.15
N HIS A 53 -12.02 3.03 0.94
CA HIS A 53 -10.81 2.41 1.50
C HIS A 53 -9.85 1.95 0.40
N GLU A 54 -10.35 1.30 -0.65
CA GLU A 54 -9.51 0.80 -1.72
C GLU A 54 -8.90 1.91 -2.58
N MET A 55 -9.63 3.00 -2.82
CA MET A 55 -9.09 4.17 -3.53
C MET A 55 -8.13 4.99 -2.68
N LEU A 56 -8.45 5.22 -1.41
CA LEU A 56 -7.61 6.04 -0.53
C LEU A 56 -6.41 5.29 -0.01
N TYR A 57 -6.54 4.04 0.41
CA TYR A 57 -5.48 3.28 1.08
C TYR A 57 -4.94 2.12 0.26
N GLY A 58 -5.76 1.49 -0.59
CA GLY A 58 -5.30 0.43 -1.48
C GLY A 58 -4.47 0.91 -2.64
N PHE A 59 -4.92 1.99 -3.28
CA PHE A 59 -4.31 2.56 -4.47
C PHE A 59 -3.20 3.57 -4.15
N VAL A 60 -3.40 4.50 -3.20
CA VAL A 60 -2.42 5.55 -2.90
C VAL A 60 -1.20 5.00 -2.14
N SER A 61 -1.40 4.11 -1.16
CA SER A 61 -0.29 3.54 -0.36
C SER A 61 0.86 2.92 -1.19
N PRO A 62 0.61 2.05 -2.19
CA PRO A 62 1.69 1.53 -3.02
C PRO A 62 2.35 2.63 -3.85
N ALA A 63 1.62 3.64 -4.32
CA ALA A 63 2.23 4.78 -5.02
C ALA A 63 3.18 5.57 -4.11
N ILE A 64 2.76 5.81 -2.85
CA ILE A 64 3.61 6.41 -1.81
C ILE A 64 4.85 5.53 -1.58
N ALA A 65 4.70 4.22 -1.43
CA ALA A 65 5.83 3.32 -1.19
C ALA A 65 6.82 3.30 -2.36
N GLY A 66 6.32 3.21 -3.60
CA GLY A 66 7.14 3.24 -4.80
C GLY A 66 7.96 4.53 -4.94
N PHE A 67 7.33 5.67 -4.65
CA PHE A 67 8.01 6.97 -4.59
C PHE A 67 9.01 7.04 -3.44
N LEU A 68 8.57 6.82 -2.20
CA LEU A 68 9.35 7.08 -0.99
C LEU A 68 10.58 6.19 -0.89
N LEU A 69 10.43 4.88 -1.14
CA LEU A 69 11.54 3.92 -1.07
C LEU A 69 12.59 4.15 -2.17
N THR A 70 12.23 4.85 -3.24
CA THR A 70 13.15 5.20 -4.32
C THR A 70 13.78 6.57 -4.06
N ALA A 71 12.96 7.59 -3.81
CA ALA A 71 13.38 8.98 -3.66
C ALA A 71 14.24 9.20 -2.42
N VAL A 72 13.88 8.58 -1.29
CA VAL A 72 14.68 8.69 -0.05
C VAL A 72 16.08 8.14 -0.29
N CYS A 73 16.22 6.99 -0.94
CA CYS A 73 17.53 6.40 -1.21
C CYS A 73 18.42 7.31 -2.08
N VAL A 74 17.83 8.02 -3.04
CA VAL A 74 18.54 9.01 -3.85
C VAL A 74 19.00 10.19 -2.99
N TRP A 75 18.15 10.73 -2.12
CA TRP A 75 18.49 11.87 -1.26
C TRP A 75 19.47 11.54 -0.15
N THR A 76 19.42 10.32 0.38
CA THR A 76 20.27 9.86 1.48
C THR A 76 21.53 9.15 0.99
N ASN A 77 21.69 8.98 -0.33
CA ASN A 77 22.77 8.22 -0.96
C ASN A 77 22.95 6.83 -0.33
N THR A 78 21.84 6.14 -0.07
CA THR A 78 21.83 4.80 0.54
C THR A 78 21.37 3.76 -0.45
N GLU A 79 21.76 2.51 -0.24
CA GLU A 79 21.31 1.40 -1.08
C GLU A 79 19.80 1.18 -0.98
N ARG A 80 19.15 1.09 -2.14
CA ARG A 80 17.72 0.82 -2.27
C ARG A 80 17.31 -0.55 -1.75
N LEU A 81 16.05 -0.68 -1.36
CA LEU A 81 15.46 -1.97 -1.02
C LEU A 81 15.21 -2.77 -2.31
N HIS A 82 15.75 -3.99 -2.40
CA HIS A 82 15.65 -4.84 -3.59
C HIS A 82 15.51 -6.33 -3.24
N GLY A 83 15.16 -7.14 -4.23
CA GLY A 83 15.10 -8.60 -4.11
C GLY A 83 14.07 -9.09 -3.10
N VAL A 84 14.48 -10.03 -2.24
CA VAL A 84 13.58 -10.72 -1.30
C VAL A 84 12.94 -9.75 -0.29
N ARG A 85 13.67 -8.74 0.19
CA ARG A 85 13.12 -7.76 1.14
C ARG A 85 11.98 -6.95 0.51
N LEU A 86 12.14 -6.59 -0.76
CA LEU A 86 11.11 -5.88 -1.52
C LEU A 86 9.89 -6.77 -1.79
N LEU A 87 10.14 -8.04 -2.12
CA LEU A 87 9.09 -9.03 -2.30
C LEU A 87 8.24 -9.18 -1.03
N LEU A 88 8.88 -9.33 0.14
CA LEU A 88 8.16 -9.46 1.42
C LEU A 88 7.30 -8.22 1.72
N LEU A 89 7.84 -7.03 1.52
CA LEU A 89 7.09 -5.78 1.74
C LEU A 89 5.90 -5.66 0.77
N TRP A 90 6.09 -6.06 -0.49
CA TRP A 90 5.02 -6.08 -1.48
C TRP A 90 3.94 -7.12 -1.13
N LEU A 91 4.32 -8.30 -0.64
CA LEU A 91 3.38 -9.33 -0.20
C LEU A 91 2.52 -8.85 0.97
N VAL A 92 3.09 -8.07 1.91
CA VAL A 92 2.30 -7.46 3.00
C VAL A 92 1.20 -6.56 2.44
N TRP A 93 1.52 -5.70 1.47
CA TRP A 93 0.51 -4.88 0.80
C TRP A 93 -0.55 -5.74 0.08
N LEU A 94 -0.09 -6.75 -0.67
CA LEU A 94 -0.97 -7.62 -1.44
C LEU A 94 -1.93 -8.40 -0.52
N MET A 95 -1.47 -8.86 0.65
CA MET A 95 -2.33 -9.56 1.61
C MET A 95 -3.50 -8.69 2.05
N GLY A 96 -3.27 -7.41 2.36
CA GLY A 96 -4.36 -6.49 2.72
C GLY A 96 -5.38 -6.33 1.60
N ARG A 97 -4.90 -6.27 0.36
CA ARG A 97 -5.75 -6.19 -0.84
C ARG A 97 -6.56 -7.46 -1.06
N VAL A 98 -5.95 -8.63 -0.89
CA VAL A 98 -6.64 -9.92 -1.02
C VAL A 98 -7.73 -10.06 0.03
N VAL A 99 -7.43 -9.75 1.30
CA VAL A 99 -8.42 -9.82 2.39
C VAL A 99 -9.59 -8.88 2.13
N MET A 100 -9.33 -7.66 1.63
CA MET A 100 -10.37 -6.71 1.27
C MET A 100 -11.19 -7.13 0.04
N LEU A 101 -10.61 -7.88 -0.90
CA LEU A 101 -11.35 -8.43 -2.04
C LEU A 101 -12.23 -9.59 -1.60
N ILE A 102 -11.64 -10.69 -1.14
CA ILE A 102 -12.32 -11.99 -1.11
C ILE A 102 -13.23 -12.20 0.11
N ASN A 103 -13.19 -11.29 1.09
CA ASN A 103 -13.87 -11.42 2.37
C ASN A 103 -13.75 -12.83 2.99
N PRO A 104 -12.55 -13.23 3.44
CA PRO A 104 -12.30 -14.60 3.90
C PRO A 104 -12.98 -14.96 5.22
N GLY A 105 -13.82 -14.08 5.80
CA GLY A 105 -14.48 -14.31 7.09
C GLY A 105 -13.52 -14.28 8.28
N VAL A 106 -12.37 -13.60 8.15
CA VAL A 106 -11.42 -13.42 9.25
C VAL A 106 -11.98 -12.46 10.30
N PRO A 107 -11.57 -12.57 11.58
CA PRO A 107 -11.94 -11.60 12.59
C PRO A 107 -11.54 -10.17 12.18
N GLU A 108 -12.36 -9.20 12.54
CA GLU A 108 -12.17 -7.79 12.19
C GLU A 108 -10.79 -7.27 12.60
N PHE A 109 -10.32 -7.61 13.81
CA PHE A 109 -8.99 -7.20 14.28
C PHE A 109 -7.85 -7.69 13.36
N VAL A 110 -8.00 -8.86 12.74
CA VAL A 110 -7.02 -9.43 11.82
C VAL A 110 -7.03 -8.64 10.51
N LEU A 111 -8.23 -8.37 9.98
CA LEU A 111 -8.41 -7.55 8.77
C LEU A 111 -7.82 -6.15 8.95
N VAL A 112 -8.11 -5.50 10.07
CA VAL A 112 -7.56 -4.17 10.40
C VAL A 112 -6.04 -4.23 10.51
N SER A 113 -5.50 -5.21 11.24
CA SER A 113 -4.06 -5.36 11.42
C SER A 113 -3.32 -5.54 10.10
N ILE A 114 -3.79 -6.42 9.21
CA ILE A 114 -3.15 -6.66 7.91
C ILE A 114 -3.12 -5.38 7.06
N ASN A 115 -4.20 -4.59 7.07
CA ASN A 115 -4.28 -3.36 6.30
C ASN A 115 -3.41 -2.22 6.86
N LEU A 116 -3.14 -2.22 8.16
CA LEU A 116 -2.37 -1.17 8.81
C LEU A 116 -0.85 -1.42 8.83
N VAL A 117 -0.37 -2.66 8.69
CA VAL A 117 1.06 -2.98 8.85
C VAL A 117 1.95 -2.44 7.72
N PHE A 118 1.41 -2.27 6.51
CA PHE A 118 2.22 -1.91 5.34
C PHE A 118 2.91 -0.54 5.45
N LEU A 119 2.15 0.53 5.73
CA LEU A 119 2.69 1.90 5.79
C LEU A 119 3.73 2.11 6.90
N PRO A 120 3.57 1.58 8.12
CA PRO A 120 4.61 1.59 9.15
C PRO A 120 5.91 0.96 8.68
N LEU A 121 5.88 -0.17 7.96
CA LEU A 121 7.09 -0.78 7.43
C LEU A 121 7.80 0.11 6.40
N VAL A 122 7.04 0.78 5.53
CA VAL A 122 7.56 1.76 4.57
C VAL A 122 8.16 2.97 5.30
N LEU A 123 7.46 3.50 6.30
CA LEU A 123 7.89 4.61 7.15
C LEU A 123 9.13 4.28 7.96
N LEU A 124 9.28 3.05 8.46
CA LEU A 124 10.46 2.61 9.18
C LEU A 124 11.69 2.60 8.26
N ASP A 125 11.61 2.00 7.07
CA ASP A 125 12.76 2.00 6.15
C ASP A 125 13.13 3.43 5.70
N ALA A 126 12.16 4.22 5.24
CA ALA A 126 12.37 5.59 4.80
C ALA A 126 12.81 6.52 5.94
N GLY A 127 12.13 6.45 7.07
CA GLY A 127 12.37 7.29 8.25
C GLY A 127 13.73 7.05 8.86
N LEU A 128 14.16 5.78 8.98
CA LEU A 128 15.50 5.45 9.48
C LEU A 128 16.61 6.03 8.58
N ARG A 129 16.43 6.00 7.25
CA ARG A 129 17.40 6.57 6.30
C ARG A 129 17.47 8.10 6.42
N VAL A 130 16.31 8.77 6.43
CA VAL A 130 16.23 10.23 6.56
C VAL A 130 16.83 10.69 7.90
N TRP A 131 16.55 9.97 8.99
CA TRP A 131 17.10 10.25 10.31
C TRP A 131 18.62 10.12 10.36
N LYS A 132 19.17 9.02 9.79
CA LYS A 132 20.62 8.78 9.76
C LYS A 132 21.39 9.88 9.06
N VAL A 133 20.88 10.38 7.93
CA VAL A 133 21.51 11.46 7.15
C VAL A 133 21.12 12.85 7.68
N ARG A 134 20.25 12.92 8.70
CA ARG A 134 19.73 14.16 9.31
C ARG A 134 19.13 15.14 8.30
N GLN A 135 18.49 14.62 7.26
CA GLN A 135 17.97 15.43 6.16
C GLN A 135 16.64 16.10 6.55
N ARG A 136 16.73 17.21 7.32
CA ARG A 136 15.60 17.91 7.94
C ARG A 136 14.46 18.27 7.00
N ARG A 137 14.81 18.63 5.75
CA ARG A 137 13.84 19.00 4.70
C ARG A 137 12.85 17.87 4.38
N GLN A 138 13.24 16.61 4.59
CA GLN A 138 12.41 15.45 4.28
C GLN A 138 11.56 14.95 5.46
N TYR A 139 11.72 15.51 6.66
CA TYR A 139 10.87 15.15 7.81
C TYR A 139 9.41 15.48 7.58
N GLY A 140 9.10 16.55 6.84
CA GLY A 140 7.71 16.89 6.48
C GLY A 140 7.02 15.76 5.71
N LEU A 141 7.73 15.09 4.81
CA LEU A 141 7.23 13.96 4.04
C LEU A 141 6.94 12.74 4.92
N ILE A 142 7.85 12.42 5.86
CA ILE A 142 7.66 11.33 6.82
C ILE A 142 6.46 11.60 7.74
N VAL A 143 6.32 12.83 8.23
CA VAL A 143 5.18 13.24 9.06
C VAL A 143 3.89 13.17 8.27
N LEU A 144 3.86 13.66 7.02
CA LEU A 144 2.66 13.61 6.17
C LEU A 144 2.19 12.18 5.93
N VAL A 145 3.10 11.26 5.61
CA VAL A 145 2.77 9.84 5.42
C VAL A 145 2.34 9.18 6.74
N GLY A 146 2.93 9.58 7.87
CA GLY A 146 2.50 9.18 9.20
C GLY A 146 1.07 9.63 9.53
N LEU A 147 0.72 10.88 9.22
CA LEU A 147 -0.64 11.40 9.39
C LEU A 147 -1.64 10.66 8.49
N TYR A 148 -1.27 10.40 7.24
CA TYR A 148 -2.08 9.59 6.31
C TYR A 148 -2.30 8.16 6.83
N TRP A 149 -1.32 7.56 7.50
CA TRP A 149 -1.53 6.28 8.17
C TRP A 149 -2.49 6.39 9.37
N VAL A 150 -2.41 7.47 10.15
CA VAL A 150 -3.36 7.71 11.26
C VAL A 150 -4.79 7.87 10.75
N THR A 151 -5.01 8.52 9.60
CA THR A 151 -6.35 8.61 9.01
C THR A 151 -6.87 7.24 8.58
N GLN A 152 -5.99 6.31 8.16
CA GLN A 152 -6.37 4.93 7.85
C GLN A 152 -6.86 4.18 9.09
N ILE A 153 -6.18 4.37 10.23
CA ILE A 153 -6.62 3.79 11.51
C ILE A 153 -8.01 4.31 11.86
N GLY A 154 -8.20 5.63 11.80
CA GLY A 154 -9.50 6.24 12.06
C GLY A 154 -10.59 5.63 11.19
N PHE A 155 -10.37 5.58 9.87
CA PHE A 155 -11.31 5.01 8.91
C PHE A 155 -11.72 3.56 9.25
N LEU A 156 -10.75 2.71 9.59
CA LEU A 156 -11.01 1.29 9.88
C LEU A 156 -11.62 1.04 11.27
N LEU A 157 -11.59 2.00 12.19
CA LEU A 157 -12.14 1.85 13.54
C LEU A 157 -13.50 2.54 13.74
N THR A 158 -13.89 3.43 12.83
CA THR A 158 -15.15 4.20 12.93
C THR A 158 -16.30 3.62 12.09
N ASP A 159 -16.04 2.55 11.35
CA ASP A 159 -16.98 1.87 10.45
C ASP A 159 -17.40 0.50 11.00
#